data_AF-A0A2C9K166-F1
#
_entry.id   AF-A0A2C9K166-F1
#
_cell.length_a   1.000
_cell.length_b   1.000
_cell.length_c   1.000
_cell.angle_alpha   90.00
_cell.angle_beta   90.00
_cell.angle_gamma   90.00
#
_symmetry.space_group_name_H-M   'P 1'
#
loop_
_entity.id
_entity.type
_entity.pdbx_description
1 polymer ?
#
loop_
_entity_poly.entity_id
_entity_poly.type
_entity_poly.pdbx_seq_one_letter_code
_entity_poly.pdbx_strand_id
1 'polypeptide(L)'
;SVDEKMDTYLGTMNVEMDGRFSSIRTQETNLGNFITDIILTATKADCAILNSGTFRSDRIHPKGEFKVRDLLTILPLVDSLVVIKVKGHQLIDALENSVSKYPVKEGRFLQVAGLSFGFDPTKPSGERVGRDLVRVQDEYIDFDKDYLVATKEYIAQGKDGFDVFKNCEVVINAEQCSSLSTMVQNHFEAVRIYNGEIECKSGHRQSLVSLKRRDEMVKQLSIDLEKCDQPRKLIRQESIQGMESELNLLAPRVEGRIYFLTEEKINVMQTLLPGLKARSLSMVKEDSSSLSGSSLSSMTLEN
;
A
#
# COMPACT_ATOMS: atom_id res chain seq x y z
N SER A 1 18.99 22.70 -21.13
CA SER A 1 19.66 21.43 -21.48
C SER A 1 18.95 20.25 -20.84
N VAL A 2 19.15 19.01 -21.32
CA VAL A 2 18.67 17.79 -20.62
C VAL A 2 19.29 17.71 -19.22
N ASP A 3 20.56 18.08 -19.09
CA ASP A 3 21.29 18.06 -17.82
C ASP A 3 20.68 18.99 -16.76
N GLU A 4 20.19 20.17 -17.16
CA GLU A 4 19.51 21.12 -16.26
C GLU A 4 18.19 20.56 -15.72
N LYS A 5 17.46 19.76 -16.52
CA LYS A 5 16.26 19.08 -16.03
C LYS A 5 16.59 17.98 -15.02
N MET A 6 17.74 17.33 -15.16
CA MET A 6 18.19 16.28 -14.22
C MET A 6 18.61 16.84 -12.85
N ASP A 7 19.10 18.09 -12.83
CA ASP A 7 19.46 18.80 -11.60
C ASP A 7 18.27 19.48 -10.90
N THR A 8 17.06 19.32 -11.43
CA THR A 8 15.86 19.88 -10.80
C THR A 8 15.64 19.25 -9.43
N TYR A 9 15.56 20.10 -8.41
CA TYR A 9 15.24 19.75 -7.03
C TYR A 9 13.78 19.32 -6.90
N LEU A 10 13.54 18.17 -6.28
CA LEU A 10 12.20 17.65 -5.99
C LEU A 10 11.82 17.84 -4.52
N GLY A 11 12.74 17.60 -3.58
CA GLY A 11 12.49 17.71 -2.15
C GLY A 11 13.69 17.31 -1.31
N THR A 12 13.51 17.28 0.01
CA THR A 12 14.56 16.87 0.96
C THR A 12 14.13 15.61 1.69
N MET A 13 14.88 14.52 1.52
CA MET A 13 14.67 13.28 2.25
C MET A 13 15.35 13.36 3.62
N ASN A 14 14.63 13.06 4.70
CA ASN A 14 15.18 13.16 6.06
C ASN A 14 15.90 11.89 6.54
N VAL A 15 15.89 10.83 5.73
CA VAL A 15 16.53 9.54 5.99
C VAL A 15 17.24 9.03 4.74
N GLU A 16 18.21 8.15 4.94
CA GLU A 16 18.83 7.42 3.83
C GLU A 16 17.86 6.36 3.30
N MET A 17 17.89 6.09 1.99
CA MET A 17 17.00 5.11 1.35
C MET A 17 17.80 3.92 0.79
N ASP A 18 17.49 2.70 1.25
CA ASP A 18 18.20 1.49 0.80
C ASP A 18 17.60 0.94 -0.51
N GLY A 19 18.32 1.19 -1.61
CA GLY A 19 18.03 0.66 -2.94
C GLY A 19 19.04 -0.38 -3.43
N ARG A 20 19.82 -1.00 -2.54
CA ARG A 20 20.78 -2.06 -2.90
C ARG A 20 20.05 -3.32 -3.34
N PHE A 21 20.53 -3.98 -4.38
CA PHE A 21 19.99 -5.26 -4.85
C PHE A 21 20.13 -6.38 -3.82
N SER A 22 21.07 -6.26 -2.89
CA SER A 22 21.20 -7.18 -1.75
C SER A 22 20.01 -7.17 -0.81
N SER A 23 19.31 -6.03 -0.71
CA SER A 23 18.22 -5.79 0.24
C SER A 23 16.87 -5.75 -0.47
N ILE A 24 16.71 -4.89 -1.48
CA ILE A 24 15.40 -4.62 -2.11
C ILE A 24 14.80 -5.82 -2.85
N ARG A 25 15.63 -6.85 -3.14
CA ARG A 25 15.21 -8.08 -3.82
C ARG A 25 15.02 -9.28 -2.88
N THR A 26 15.18 -9.08 -1.58
CA THR A 26 15.17 -10.17 -0.58
C THR A 26 14.37 -9.81 0.67
N GLN A 27 14.18 -8.51 0.94
CA GLN A 27 13.48 -8.02 2.11
C GLN A 27 12.79 -6.67 1.82
N GLU A 28 11.96 -6.25 2.76
CA GLU A 28 11.41 -4.91 2.78
C GLU A 28 12.52 -3.86 2.91
N THR A 29 12.42 -2.79 2.11
CA THR A 29 13.27 -1.61 2.28
C THR A 29 12.41 -0.36 2.37
N ASN A 30 12.95 0.66 3.02
CA ASN A 30 12.25 1.94 3.11
C ASN A 30 12.09 2.62 1.74
N LEU A 31 13.02 2.42 0.80
CA LEU A 31 12.84 2.86 -0.59
C LEU A 31 11.67 2.15 -1.27
N GLY A 32 11.56 0.83 -1.08
CA GLY A 32 10.46 0.02 -1.57
C GLY A 32 9.12 0.55 -1.07
N ASN A 33 9.01 0.73 0.25
CA ASN A 33 7.82 1.27 0.91
C ASN A 33 7.46 2.68 0.41
N PHE A 34 8.43 3.57 0.29
CA PHE A 34 8.20 4.93 -0.19
C PHE A 34 7.52 4.94 -1.57
N ILE A 35 8.04 4.15 -2.50
CA ILE A 35 7.50 4.11 -3.86
C ILE A 35 6.14 3.41 -3.90
N THR A 36 5.96 2.29 -3.18
CA THR A 36 4.68 1.58 -3.17
C THR A 36 3.57 2.35 -2.45
N ASP A 37 3.90 3.14 -1.42
CA ASP A 37 2.94 4.02 -0.73
C ASP A 37 2.45 5.15 -1.63
N ILE A 38 3.35 5.71 -2.46
CA ILE A 38 2.99 6.71 -3.48
C ILE A 38 2.02 6.11 -4.49
N ILE A 39 2.31 4.89 -4.99
CA ILE A 39 1.42 4.17 -5.92
C ILE A 39 0.05 3.97 -5.28
N LEU A 40 0.00 3.46 -4.04
CA LEU A 40 -1.24 3.20 -3.32
C LEU A 40 -2.06 4.48 -3.15
N THR A 41 -1.42 5.57 -2.75
CA THR A 41 -2.06 6.88 -2.53
C THR A 41 -2.60 7.48 -3.83
N ALA A 42 -1.84 7.36 -4.93
CA ALA A 42 -2.24 7.90 -6.23
C ALA A 42 -3.38 7.10 -6.88
N THR A 43 -3.34 5.77 -6.76
CA THR A 43 -4.30 4.87 -7.42
C THR A 43 -5.56 4.61 -6.60
N LYS A 44 -5.52 4.81 -5.28
CA LYS A 44 -6.63 4.53 -4.35
C LYS A 44 -7.05 3.05 -4.36
N ALA A 45 -6.14 2.15 -4.72
CA ALA A 45 -6.32 0.71 -4.65
C ALA A 45 -6.35 0.21 -3.19
N ASP A 46 -6.71 -1.06 -2.98
CA ASP A 46 -6.65 -1.69 -1.65
C ASP A 46 -5.22 -2.10 -1.29
N CYS A 47 -4.39 -2.46 -2.26
CA CYS A 47 -2.95 -2.62 -2.04
C CYS A 47 -2.16 -2.31 -3.30
N ALA A 48 -0.86 -2.08 -3.13
CA ALA A 48 0.06 -1.92 -4.24
C ALA A 48 1.18 -2.96 -4.14
N ILE A 49 1.51 -3.57 -5.28
CA ILE A 49 2.62 -4.52 -5.39
C ILE A 49 3.53 -4.12 -6.56
N LEU A 50 4.84 -4.14 -6.30
CA LEU A 50 5.84 -3.75 -7.28
C LEU A 50 7.01 -4.73 -7.27
N ASN A 51 7.33 -5.32 -8.40
CA ASN A 51 8.50 -6.19 -8.52
C ASN A 51 9.79 -5.37 -8.34
N SER A 52 10.68 -5.86 -7.49
CA SER A 52 11.95 -5.22 -7.12
C SER A 52 12.91 -5.00 -8.29
N GLY A 53 12.71 -5.71 -9.41
CA GLY A 53 13.39 -5.49 -10.68
C GLY A 53 13.12 -4.12 -11.31
N THR A 54 12.14 -3.37 -10.78
CA THR A 54 11.86 -1.98 -11.15
C THR A 54 12.91 -1.01 -10.60
N PHE A 55 13.48 -1.30 -9.43
CA PHE A 55 14.48 -0.45 -8.79
C PHE A 55 15.88 -0.78 -9.34
N ARG A 56 16.60 0.22 -9.84
CA ARG A 56 17.85 0.03 -10.59
C ARG A 56 19.09 0.72 -10.02
N SER A 57 18.97 1.38 -8.87
CA SER A 57 20.05 2.22 -8.34
C SER A 57 21.23 1.46 -7.71
N ASP A 58 20.99 0.26 -7.17
CA ASP A 58 21.95 -0.59 -6.45
C ASP A 58 22.86 0.15 -5.45
N ARG A 59 22.28 1.05 -4.66
CA ARG A 59 23.01 1.87 -3.69
C ARG A 59 22.10 2.33 -2.56
N ILE A 60 22.72 2.86 -1.51
CA ILE A 60 22.05 3.67 -0.51
C ILE A 60 22.01 5.10 -1.04
N HIS A 61 20.82 5.70 -1.10
CA HIS A 61 20.67 7.12 -1.41
C HIS A 61 20.77 7.91 -0.11
N PRO A 62 21.67 8.91 -0.02
CA PRO A 62 21.86 9.66 1.20
C PRO A 62 20.63 10.48 1.54
N LYS A 63 20.47 10.80 2.83
CA LYS A 63 19.54 11.86 3.26
C LYS A 63 19.98 13.21 2.70
N GLY A 64 19.04 14.13 2.52
CA GLY A 64 19.29 15.47 2.00
C GLY A 64 18.53 15.73 0.71
N GLU A 65 19.10 16.58 -0.16
CA GLU A 65 18.49 16.94 -1.43
C GLU A 65 18.21 15.71 -2.30
N PHE A 66 16.99 15.63 -2.81
CA PHE A 66 16.56 14.63 -3.78
C PHE A 66 16.18 15.31 -5.08
N LYS A 67 16.82 14.90 -6.17
CA LYS A 67 16.70 15.53 -7.50
C LYS A 67 16.11 14.55 -8.51
N VAL A 68 15.74 15.08 -9.68
CA VAL A 68 15.25 14.26 -10.80
C VAL A 68 16.27 13.19 -11.21
N ARG A 69 17.58 13.47 -11.15
CA ARG A 69 18.63 12.46 -11.38
C ARG A 69 18.57 11.28 -10.43
N ASP A 70 18.23 11.50 -9.17
CA ASP A 70 18.17 10.44 -8.16
C ASP A 70 16.96 9.56 -8.44
N LEU A 71 15.82 10.18 -8.76
CA LEU A 71 14.62 9.49 -9.22
C LEU A 71 14.89 8.61 -10.45
N LEU A 72 15.55 9.13 -11.48
CA LEU A 72 15.87 8.36 -12.68
C LEU A 72 16.94 7.29 -12.44
N THR A 73 17.82 7.49 -11.46
CA THR A 73 18.77 6.44 -11.04
C THR A 73 18.02 5.27 -10.38
N ILE A 74 16.94 5.56 -9.65
CA ILE A 74 16.10 4.54 -9.01
C ILE A 74 15.17 3.88 -10.05
N LEU A 75 14.46 4.69 -10.84
CA LEU A 75 13.42 4.33 -11.79
C LEU A 75 13.78 4.84 -13.19
N PRO A 76 14.75 4.20 -13.89
CA PRO A 76 15.21 4.67 -15.19
C PRO A 76 14.20 4.40 -16.32
N LEU A 77 13.28 3.46 -16.11
CA LEU A 77 12.29 3.08 -17.10
C LEU A 77 10.97 3.81 -16.84
N VAL A 78 10.29 4.19 -17.93
CA VAL A 78 8.93 4.69 -17.85
C VAL A 78 8.01 3.48 -17.73
N ASP A 79 7.65 3.14 -16.51
CA ASP A 79 6.76 2.01 -16.23
C ASP A 79 5.30 2.47 -16.15
N SER A 80 4.45 1.87 -16.98
CA SER A 80 2.99 2.03 -16.91
C SER A 80 2.41 1.22 -15.76
N LEU A 81 1.50 1.85 -15.02
CA LEU A 81 0.78 1.23 -13.91
C LEU A 81 -0.66 0.92 -14.32
N VAL A 82 -1.23 -0.08 -13.68
CA VAL A 82 -2.63 -0.49 -13.83
C VAL A 82 -3.22 -0.81 -12.45
N VAL A 83 -4.54 -0.73 -12.34
CA VAL A 83 -5.28 -1.27 -11.19
C VAL A 83 -6.11 -2.43 -11.69
N ILE A 84 -5.86 -3.60 -11.13
CA ILE A 84 -6.55 -4.84 -11.47
C ILE A 84 -7.38 -5.34 -10.30
N LYS A 85 -8.49 -6.00 -10.61
CA LYS A 85 -9.34 -6.68 -9.62
C LYS A 85 -8.88 -8.13 -9.47
N VAL A 86 -8.54 -8.51 -8.24
CA VAL A 86 -7.85 -9.77 -7.93
C VAL A 86 -8.55 -10.45 -6.75
N LYS A 87 -8.80 -11.76 -6.86
CA LYS A 87 -9.29 -12.57 -5.73
C LYS A 87 -8.22 -12.74 -4.66
N GLY A 88 -8.61 -12.85 -3.39
CA GLY A 88 -7.67 -13.06 -2.29
C GLY A 88 -6.72 -14.25 -2.51
N HIS A 89 -7.23 -15.38 -3.02
CA HIS A 89 -6.39 -16.53 -3.32
C HIS A 89 -5.36 -16.25 -4.44
N GLN A 90 -5.73 -15.48 -5.47
CA GLN A 90 -4.80 -15.08 -6.55
C GLN A 90 -3.68 -14.17 -6.03
N LEU A 91 -4.01 -13.29 -5.07
CA LEU A 91 -3.03 -12.42 -4.44
C LEU A 91 -2.01 -13.24 -3.65
N ILE A 92 -2.44 -14.30 -2.96
CA ILE A 92 -1.56 -15.23 -2.25
C ILE A 92 -0.65 -15.98 -3.24
N ASP A 93 -1.20 -16.49 -4.34
CA ASP A 93 -0.41 -17.17 -5.38
C ASP A 93 0.66 -16.23 -5.97
N ALA A 94 0.36 -14.94 -6.11
CA ALA A 94 1.34 -13.93 -6.50
C ALA A 94 2.43 -13.73 -5.45
N LEU A 95 2.08 -13.68 -4.16
CA LEU A 95 3.06 -13.60 -3.06
C LEU A 95 3.94 -14.87 -3.00
N GLU A 96 3.40 -16.05 -3.27
CA GLU A 96 4.18 -17.29 -3.40
C GLU A 96 5.17 -17.21 -4.56
N ASN A 97 4.73 -16.72 -5.74
CA ASN A 97 5.65 -16.50 -6.85
C ASN A 97 6.75 -15.50 -6.50
N SER A 98 6.44 -14.42 -5.78
CA SER A 98 7.41 -13.41 -5.32
C SER A 98 8.57 -14.02 -4.54
N VAL A 99 8.30 -14.98 -3.65
CA VAL A 99 9.30 -15.62 -2.80
C VAL A 99 9.78 -16.98 -3.31
N SER A 100 9.26 -17.46 -4.44
CA SER A 100 9.54 -18.79 -5.02
C SER A 100 11.03 -19.10 -5.21
N LYS A 101 11.80 -18.12 -5.69
CA LYS A 101 13.24 -18.27 -5.94
C LYS A 101 14.13 -17.72 -4.83
N TYR A 102 13.56 -17.29 -3.71
CA TYR A 102 14.35 -16.85 -2.56
C TYR A 102 15.38 -17.94 -2.15
N PRO A 103 16.65 -17.61 -1.84
CA PRO A 103 17.24 -16.27 -1.69
C PRO A 103 17.89 -15.67 -2.95
N VAL A 104 17.60 -16.20 -4.15
CA VAL A 104 18.12 -15.64 -5.40
C VAL A 104 17.62 -14.19 -5.55
N LYS A 105 18.54 -13.26 -5.76
CA LYS A 105 18.29 -11.80 -5.91
C LYS A 105 17.68 -11.45 -7.28
N GLU A 106 16.62 -12.16 -7.65
CA GLU A 106 15.87 -11.94 -8.88
C GLU A 106 14.90 -10.76 -8.70
N GLY A 107 14.59 -10.06 -9.78
CA GLY A 107 13.69 -8.91 -9.76
C GLY A 107 12.23 -9.21 -9.41
N ARG A 108 11.84 -10.49 -9.29
CA ARG A 108 10.45 -10.91 -9.01
C ARG A 108 9.96 -10.57 -7.61
N PHE A 109 10.88 -10.44 -6.64
CA PHE A 109 10.51 -10.18 -5.24
C PHE A 109 9.72 -8.88 -5.14
N LEU A 110 8.56 -8.91 -4.50
CA LEU A 110 7.62 -7.79 -4.42
C LEU A 110 7.94 -6.88 -3.23
N GLN A 111 8.01 -5.58 -3.50
CA GLN A 111 7.78 -4.53 -2.50
C GLN A 111 6.27 -4.24 -2.45
N VAL A 112 5.74 -3.91 -1.28
CA VAL A 112 4.29 -3.87 -1.04
C VAL A 112 3.85 -2.63 -0.26
N ALA A 113 2.60 -2.21 -0.44
CA ALA A 113 1.93 -1.19 0.37
C ALA A 113 0.45 -1.56 0.57
N GLY A 114 -0.11 -1.23 1.74
CA GLY A 114 -1.47 -1.64 2.10
C GLY A 114 -1.64 -3.16 2.25
N LEU A 115 -0.53 -3.91 2.25
CA LEU A 115 -0.47 -5.36 2.37
C LEU A 115 0.73 -5.74 3.25
N SER A 116 0.55 -6.73 4.11
CA SER A 116 1.63 -7.35 4.87
C SER A 116 1.55 -8.86 4.79
N PHE A 117 2.70 -9.54 4.69
CA PHE A 117 2.76 -10.99 4.67
C PHE A 117 4.05 -11.52 5.29
N GLY A 118 3.93 -12.70 5.88
CA GLY A 118 5.07 -13.48 6.35
C GLY A 118 5.39 -14.62 5.39
N PHE A 119 6.67 -14.95 5.23
CA PHE A 119 7.09 -16.17 4.51
C PHE A 119 8.20 -16.93 5.22
N ASP A 120 8.24 -18.25 4.99
CA ASP A 120 9.25 -19.17 5.47
C ASP A 120 10.12 -19.65 4.28
N PRO A 121 11.40 -19.24 4.20
CA PRO A 121 12.27 -19.61 3.09
C PRO A 121 12.73 -21.07 3.13
N THR A 122 12.53 -21.78 4.25
CA THR A 122 12.92 -23.19 4.40
C THR A 122 11.92 -24.15 3.74
N LYS A 123 10.69 -23.68 3.50
CA LYS A 123 9.62 -24.45 2.87
C LYS A 123 9.78 -24.56 1.34
N PRO A 124 9.19 -25.60 0.71
CA PRO A 124 9.15 -25.71 -0.74
C PRO A 124 8.43 -24.51 -1.37
N SER A 125 8.85 -24.13 -2.57
CA SER A 125 8.20 -23.06 -3.34
C SER A 125 6.72 -23.35 -3.54
N GLY A 126 5.85 -22.37 -3.29
CA GLY A 126 4.39 -22.52 -3.34
C GLY A 126 3.73 -22.75 -1.97
N GLU A 127 4.54 -23.02 -0.94
CA GLU A 127 4.11 -23.21 0.44
C GLU A 127 4.89 -22.32 1.43
N ARG A 128 5.53 -21.25 0.93
CA ARG A 128 6.39 -20.39 1.75
C ARG A 128 5.58 -19.34 2.49
N VAL A 129 4.52 -18.81 1.89
CA VAL A 129 3.72 -17.72 2.44
C VAL A 129 2.76 -18.27 3.49
N GLY A 130 2.72 -17.62 4.65
CA GLY A 130 1.69 -17.88 5.66
C GLY A 130 0.36 -17.33 5.18
N ARG A 131 -0.41 -18.13 4.42
CA ARG A 131 -1.64 -17.71 3.74
C ARG A 131 -2.64 -17.01 4.67
N ASP A 132 -2.91 -17.59 5.84
CA ASP A 132 -3.81 -17.03 6.86
C ASP A 132 -3.27 -15.78 7.57
N LEU A 133 -1.99 -15.45 7.35
CA LEU A 133 -1.30 -14.32 7.99
C LEU A 133 -1.16 -13.13 7.06
N VAL A 134 -1.56 -13.27 5.80
CA VAL A 134 -1.61 -12.16 4.86
C VAL A 134 -2.70 -11.19 5.32
N ARG A 135 -2.35 -9.91 5.40
CA ARG A 135 -3.28 -8.83 5.71
C ARG A 135 -3.29 -7.83 4.58
N VAL A 136 -4.47 -7.30 4.28
CA VAL A 136 -4.69 -6.21 3.33
C VAL A 136 -5.50 -5.16 4.07
N GLN A 137 -5.00 -3.91 4.09
CA GLN A 137 -5.66 -2.81 4.83
C GLN A 137 -5.93 -3.23 6.30
N ASP A 138 -4.88 -3.74 6.96
CA ASP A 138 -4.90 -4.27 8.33
C ASP A 138 -5.92 -5.37 8.64
N GLU A 139 -6.70 -5.86 7.69
CA GLU A 139 -7.62 -6.98 7.83
C GLU A 139 -6.99 -8.26 7.29
N TYR A 140 -7.25 -9.41 7.93
CA TYR A 140 -6.84 -10.69 7.38
C TYR A 140 -7.50 -10.94 6.03
N ILE A 141 -6.73 -11.50 5.10
CA ILE A 141 -7.21 -11.74 3.74
C ILE A 141 -8.38 -12.73 3.75
N ASP A 142 -9.40 -12.41 2.95
CA ASP A 142 -10.48 -13.31 2.57
C ASP A 142 -10.16 -13.85 1.17
N PHE A 143 -10.08 -15.16 1.04
CA PHE A 143 -9.66 -15.82 -0.20
C PHE A 143 -10.60 -15.56 -1.37
N ASP A 144 -11.91 -15.39 -1.12
CA ASP A 144 -12.94 -15.29 -2.14
C ASP A 144 -13.35 -13.83 -2.43
N LYS A 145 -12.93 -12.89 -1.58
CA LYS A 145 -13.14 -11.46 -1.75
C LYS A 145 -12.29 -10.89 -2.89
N ASP A 146 -12.86 -9.92 -3.60
CA ASP A 146 -12.16 -9.14 -4.61
C ASP A 146 -11.41 -7.97 -3.96
N TYR A 147 -10.16 -7.77 -4.37
CA TYR A 147 -9.30 -6.67 -3.97
C TYR A 147 -8.83 -5.90 -5.20
N LEU A 148 -8.74 -4.57 -5.07
CA LEU A 148 -8.11 -3.71 -6.06
C LEU A 148 -6.62 -3.67 -5.79
N VAL A 149 -5.82 -4.12 -6.77
CA VAL A 149 -4.37 -4.19 -6.67
C VAL A 149 -3.75 -3.26 -7.70
N ALA A 150 -2.99 -2.27 -7.24
CA ALA A 150 -2.18 -1.42 -8.10
C ALA A 150 -0.83 -2.10 -8.38
N THR A 151 -0.49 -2.24 -9.66
CA THR A 151 0.76 -2.87 -10.07
C THR A 151 1.23 -2.37 -11.44
N LYS A 152 2.38 -2.86 -11.90
CA LYS A 152 2.88 -2.59 -13.26
C LYS A 152 2.11 -3.38 -14.29
N GLU A 153 1.86 -2.79 -15.44
CA GLU A 153 1.26 -3.48 -16.58
C GLU A 153 2.05 -4.74 -16.96
N TYR A 154 3.38 -4.67 -16.90
CA TYR A 154 4.28 -5.82 -17.11
C TYR A 154 3.94 -7.02 -16.21
N ILE A 155 3.63 -6.79 -14.93
CA ILE A 155 3.23 -7.84 -13.98
C ILE A 155 1.81 -8.32 -14.28
N ALA A 156 0.88 -7.41 -14.58
CA ALA A 156 -0.50 -7.75 -14.93
C ALA A 156 -0.60 -8.63 -16.18
N GLN A 157 0.31 -8.46 -17.15
CA GLN A 157 0.45 -9.32 -18.33
C GLN A 157 1.12 -10.69 -18.04
N GLY A 158 1.39 -10.99 -16.75
CA GLY A 158 1.95 -12.24 -16.26
C GLY A 158 3.44 -12.45 -16.52
N LYS A 159 4.21 -11.37 -16.65
CA LYS A 159 5.67 -11.47 -16.71
C LYS A 159 6.25 -11.76 -15.32
N ASP A 160 7.54 -12.12 -15.24
CA ASP A 160 8.23 -12.54 -14.00
C ASP A 160 7.56 -13.71 -13.23
N GLY A 161 6.71 -14.49 -13.91
CA GLY A 161 5.98 -15.62 -13.32
C GLY A 161 4.64 -15.25 -12.68
N PHE A 162 4.16 -14.01 -12.84
CA PHE A 162 2.87 -13.56 -12.31
C PHE A 162 1.69 -13.93 -13.23
N ASP A 163 1.72 -15.12 -13.84
CA ASP A 163 0.69 -15.60 -14.77
C ASP A 163 -0.73 -15.55 -14.20
N VAL A 164 -0.84 -15.60 -12.87
CA VAL A 164 -2.09 -15.46 -12.10
C VAL A 164 -2.89 -14.19 -12.44
N PHE A 165 -2.23 -13.13 -12.92
CA PHE A 165 -2.89 -11.84 -13.24
C PHE A 165 -3.36 -11.68 -14.68
N LYS A 166 -2.96 -12.56 -15.61
CA LYS A 166 -3.21 -12.38 -17.06
C LYS A 166 -4.67 -12.16 -17.44
N ASN A 167 -5.60 -12.74 -16.67
CA ASN A 167 -7.03 -12.72 -16.94
C ASN A 167 -7.81 -11.90 -15.90
N CYS A 168 -7.13 -11.13 -15.06
CA CYS A 168 -7.79 -10.27 -14.10
C CYS A 168 -8.43 -9.06 -14.80
N GLU A 169 -9.58 -8.62 -14.29
CA GLU A 169 -10.27 -7.43 -14.79
C GLU A 169 -9.42 -6.19 -14.52
N VAL A 170 -9.16 -5.40 -15.56
CA VAL A 170 -8.45 -4.11 -15.44
C VAL A 170 -9.47 -3.01 -15.15
N VAL A 171 -9.43 -2.45 -13.94
CA VAL A 171 -10.32 -1.37 -13.49
C VAL A 171 -9.80 -0.01 -13.92
N ILE A 172 -8.48 0.19 -13.85
CA ILE A 172 -7.79 1.39 -14.35
C ILE A 172 -6.67 0.92 -15.27
N ASN A 173 -6.74 1.34 -16.53
CA ASN A 173 -5.76 0.95 -17.55
C ASN A 173 -4.52 1.85 -17.54
N ALA A 174 -3.51 1.46 -18.33
CA ALA A 174 -2.22 2.16 -18.42
C ALA A 174 -2.33 3.58 -18.98
N GLU A 175 -3.34 3.88 -19.80
CA GLU A 175 -3.56 5.21 -20.38
C GLU A 175 -4.19 6.18 -19.37
N GLN A 176 -5.03 5.66 -18.48
CA GLN A 176 -5.67 6.42 -17.41
C GLN A 176 -4.76 6.61 -16.20
N CYS A 177 -3.80 5.71 -16.01
CA CYS A 177 -2.89 5.75 -14.88
C CYS A 177 -1.64 6.58 -15.21
N SER A 178 -1.27 7.49 -14.31
CA SER A 178 -0.02 8.24 -14.45
C SER A 178 1.19 7.30 -14.40
N SER A 179 2.26 7.65 -15.13
CA SER A 179 3.52 6.92 -15.02
C SER A 179 4.07 6.97 -13.59
N LEU A 180 4.82 5.94 -13.19
CA LEU A 180 5.38 5.87 -11.84
C LEU A 180 6.25 7.09 -11.49
N SER A 181 7.13 7.51 -12.41
CA SER A 181 7.98 8.68 -12.22
C SER A 181 7.20 9.99 -12.09
N THR A 182 6.04 10.09 -12.75
CA THR A 182 5.13 11.23 -12.60
C THR A 182 4.46 11.20 -11.22
N MET A 183 4.01 10.03 -10.74
CA MET A 183 3.41 9.92 -9.40
C MET A 183 4.38 10.34 -8.30
N VAL A 184 5.65 9.97 -8.40
CA VAL A 184 6.68 10.39 -7.43
C VAL A 184 6.89 11.90 -7.48
N GLN A 185 7.02 12.50 -8.67
CA GLN A 185 7.15 13.95 -8.79
C GLN A 185 5.92 14.70 -8.25
N ASN A 186 4.72 14.21 -8.54
CA ASN A 186 3.47 14.78 -8.01
C ASN A 186 3.40 14.66 -6.48
N HIS A 187 3.93 13.58 -5.90
CA HIS A 187 4.02 13.43 -4.45
C HIS A 187 4.92 14.51 -3.83
N PHE A 188 6.10 14.75 -4.40
CA PHE A 188 6.98 15.83 -3.97
C PHE A 188 6.34 17.22 -4.15
N GLU A 189 5.67 17.47 -5.27
CA GLU A 189 4.94 18.72 -5.48
C GLU A 189 3.82 18.90 -4.44
N ALA A 190 3.07 17.84 -4.13
CA ALA A 190 2.07 17.86 -3.08
C ALA A 190 2.70 18.20 -1.72
N VAL A 191 3.83 17.59 -1.37
CA VAL A 191 4.59 17.90 -0.14
C VAL A 191 4.98 19.38 -0.08
N ARG A 192 5.53 19.93 -1.16
CA ARG A 192 5.93 21.35 -1.24
C ARG A 192 4.75 22.31 -1.12
N ILE A 193 3.60 21.95 -1.69
CA ILE A 193 2.35 22.70 -1.51
C ILE A 193 1.91 22.67 -0.03
N TYR A 194 2.08 21.55 0.68
CA TYR A 194 1.77 21.49 2.12
C TYR A 194 2.57 22.49 2.94
N ASN A 195 3.87 22.56 2.62
CA ASN A 195 4.84 23.38 3.33
C ASN A 195 4.69 24.87 2.97
N GLY A 196 3.81 25.21 2.04
CA GLY A 196 3.63 26.58 1.56
C GLY A 196 4.79 27.06 0.67
N GLU A 197 5.61 26.15 0.14
CA GLU A 197 6.71 26.51 -0.78
C GLU A 197 6.20 26.86 -2.18
N ILE A 198 5.07 26.26 -2.58
CA ILE A 198 4.43 26.47 -3.88
C ILE A 198 2.94 26.71 -3.68
N GLU A 199 2.39 27.68 -4.40
CA GLU A 199 0.94 27.90 -4.46
C GLU A 199 0.23 26.85 -5.31
N CYS A 200 -0.84 26.27 -4.76
CA CYS A 200 -1.69 25.32 -5.47
C CYS A 200 -2.55 26.04 -6.51
N LYS A 201 -2.14 26.02 -7.79
CA LYS A 201 -2.85 26.70 -8.88
C LYS A 201 -4.29 26.20 -9.10
N SER A 202 -4.55 24.92 -8.82
CA SER A 202 -5.87 24.30 -9.00
C SER A 202 -6.81 24.51 -7.80
N GLY A 203 -6.31 24.98 -6.65
CA GLY A 203 -7.04 24.99 -5.37
C GLY A 203 -7.33 23.60 -4.79
N HIS A 204 -7.00 22.51 -5.50
CA HIS A 204 -7.17 21.13 -5.06
C HIS A 204 -5.81 20.43 -5.02
N ARG A 205 -5.38 20.07 -3.81
CA ARG A 205 -4.14 19.34 -3.53
C ARG A 205 -4.43 17.85 -3.38
N GLN A 206 -3.60 17.01 -4.01
CA GLN A 206 -3.63 15.57 -3.74
C GLN A 206 -3.20 15.30 -2.29
N SER A 207 -4.02 14.53 -1.54
CA SER A 207 -3.67 14.16 -0.17
C SER A 207 -2.44 13.25 -0.15
N LEU A 208 -1.61 13.42 0.88
CA LEU A 208 -0.44 12.57 1.10
C LEU A 208 -0.83 11.20 1.68
N VAL A 209 -2.01 11.12 2.30
CA VAL A 209 -2.51 9.91 2.94
C VAL A 209 -3.44 9.17 1.96
N SER A 210 -3.25 7.86 1.82
CA SER A 210 -4.17 7.01 1.06
C SER A 210 -5.60 7.12 1.59
N LEU A 211 -6.58 7.12 0.69
CA LEU A 211 -8.00 7.25 1.04
C LEU A 211 -8.47 6.16 2.02
N LYS A 212 -7.98 4.93 1.86
CA LYS A 212 -8.39 3.81 2.71
C LYS A 212 -7.83 3.91 4.12
N ARG A 213 -6.57 4.35 4.26
CA ARG A 213 -5.96 4.66 5.56
C ARG A 213 -6.72 5.78 6.27
N ARG A 214 -7.23 6.77 5.52
CA ARG A 214 -8.15 7.79 6.07
C ARG A 214 -9.47 7.17 6.55
N ASP A 215 -10.08 6.28 5.76
CA ASP A 215 -11.36 5.66 6.12
C ASP A 215 -11.23 4.77 7.37
N GLU A 216 -10.12 4.02 7.52
CA GLU A 216 -9.80 3.23 8.71
C GLU A 216 -9.63 4.09 9.96
N MET A 217 -8.88 5.19 9.86
CA MET A 217 -8.78 6.13 10.96
C MET A 217 -10.14 6.69 11.36
N VAL A 218 -10.98 7.02 10.38
CA VAL A 218 -12.34 7.47 10.65
C VAL A 218 -13.12 6.39 11.40
N LYS A 219 -12.94 5.10 11.07
CA LYS A 219 -13.54 3.99 11.82
C LYS A 219 -12.97 3.90 13.25
N GLN A 220 -11.64 3.88 13.43
CA GLN A 220 -10.99 3.81 14.74
C GLN A 220 -11.37 4.99 15.65
N LEU A 221 -11.32 6.21 15.11
CA LEU A 221 -11.74 7.40 15.84
C LEU A 221 -13.23 7.36 16.18
N SER A 222 -14.08 6.80 15.30
CA SER A 222 -15.52 6.65 15.61
C SER A 222 -15.77 5.69 16.78
N ILE A 223 -14.89 4.69 16.99
CA ILE A 223 -14.90 3.80 18.16
C ILE A 223 -14.40 4.55 19.41
N ASP A 224 -13.33 5.33 19.31
CA ASP A 224 -12.77 6.09 20.44
C ASP A 224 -13.63 7.30 20.85
N LEU A 225 -14.45 7.81 19.93
CA LEU A 225 -15.39 8.94 20.11
C LEU A 225 -16.56 8.64 21.07
N GLU A 226 -16.74 7.40 21.52
CA GLU A 226 -17.64 7.11 22.64
C GLU A 226 -17.13 7.68 23.98
N LYS A 227 -15.90 8.20 24.02
CA LYS A 227 -15.21 8.65 25.25
C LYS A 227 -14.88 10.16 25.29
N CYS A 228 -15.20 10.95 24.27
CA CYS A 228 -14.75 12.34 24.15
C CYS A 228 -15.87 13.33 23.80
N ASP A 229 -15.85 14.52 24.42
CA ASP A 229 -16.93 15.54 24.36
C ASP A 229 -16.79 16.53 23.18
N GLN A 230 -15.84 16.28 22.26
CA GLN A 230 -15.56 17.16 21.11
C GLN A 230 -16.35 16.76 19.85
N PRO A 231 -16.70 17.71 18.96
CA PRO A 231 -17.47 17.42 17.76
C PRO A 231 -16.65 16.59 16.75
N ARG A 232 -17.25 15.49 16.29
CA ARG A 232 -16.63 14.47 15.40
C ARG A 232 -15.87 15.00 14.19
N LYS A 233 -16.27 16.15 13.63
CA LYS A 233 -15.65 16.74 12.43
C LYS A 233 -14.26 17.33 12.70
N LEU A 234 -14.04 17.91 13.89
CA LEU A 234 -12.76 18.54 14.25
C LEU A 234 -11.68 17.49 14.50
N ILE A 235 -12.00 16.45 15.29
CA ILE A 235 -11.08 15.33 15.58
C ILE A 235 -10.58 14.68 14.28
N ARG A 236 -11.49 14.44 13.32
CA ARG A 236 -11.12 13.88 12.01
C ARG A 236 -10.14 14.76 11.25
N GLN A 237 -10.34 16.07 11.26
CA GLN A 237 -9.44 17.00 10.57
C GLN A 237 -8.05 17.03 11.24
N GLU A 238 -7.98 17.06 12.56
CA GLU A 238 -6.71 17.07 13.31
C GLU A 238 -5.91 15.78 13.11
N SER A 239 -6.55 14.61 13.13
CA SER A 239 -5.85 13.33 12.94
C SER A 239 -5.31 13.17 11.51
N ILE A 240 -6.08 13.61 10.50
CA ILE A 240 -5.62 13.60 9.10
C ILE A 240 -4.44 14.57 8.92
N GLN A 241 -4.52 15.76 9.50
CA GLN A 241 -3.43 16.74 9.48
C GLN A 241 -2.17 16.22 10.21
N GLY A 242 -2.33 15.50 11.32
CA GLY A 242 -1.22 14.87 12.02
C GLY A 242 -0.47 13.86 11.16
N MET A 243 -1.20 12.99 10.44
CA MET A 243 -0.61 12.03 9.52
C MET A 243 0.01 12.68 8.28
N GLU A 244 -0.67 13.66 7.68
CA GLU A 244 -0.08 14.42 6.59
C GLU A 244 1.21 15.12 7.03
N SER A 245 1.27 15.59 8.28
CA SER A 245 2.49 16.16 8.86
C SER A 245 3.60 15.12 9.05
N GLU A 246 3.28 13.87 9.40
CA GLU A 246 4.27 12.80 9.47
C GLU A 246 4.80 12.41 8.08
N LEU A 247 3.92 12.22 7.10
CA LEU A 247 4.31 11.88 5.73
C LEU A 247 5.09 13.01 5.05
N ASN A 248 4.76 14.25 5.38
CA ASN A 248 5.49 15.45 4.96
C ASN A 248 6.96 15.44 5.42
N LEU A 249 7.31 14.68 6.45
CA LEU A 249 8.70 14.55 6.88
C LEU A 249 9.58 13.80 5.86
N LEU A 250 9.02 13.19 4.80
CA LEU A 250 9.80 12.47 3.79
C LEU A 250 10.85 11.55 4.42
N ALA A 251 10.39 10.79 5.42
CA ALA A 251 11.21 9.92 6.27
C ALA A 251 10.68 8.48 6.20
N PRO A 252 10.68 7.82 5.03
CA PRO A 252 10.14 6.47 4.88
C PRO A 252 10.89 5.48 5.77
N ARG A 253 10.14 4.55 6.36
CA ARG A 253 10.65 3.54 7.32
C ARG A 253 10.28 2.13 6.86
N VAL A 254 10.99 1.16 7.42
CA VAL A 254 10.61 -0.26 7.35
C VAL A 254 9.58 -0.48 8.45
N GLU A 255 8.38 -0.91 8.07
CA GLU A 255 7.23 -1.08 8.98
C GLU A 255 7.02 -2.56 9.35
N GLY A 256 7.73 -3.48 8.70
CA GLY A 256 7.56 -4.91 8.92
C GLY A 256 6.39 -5.50 8.14
N ARG A 257 6.08 -4.92 6.98
CA ARG A 257 5.12 -5.43 5.99
C ARG A 257 5.57 -6.78 5.44
N ILE A 258 6.88 -7.03 5.33
CA ILE A 258 7.42 -8.32 4.89
C ILE A 258 8.32 -8.87 5.98
N TYR A 259 7.99 -10.06 6.49
CA TYR A 259 8.74 -10.66 7.59
C TYR A 259 8.95 -12.16 7.42
N PHE A 260 10.01 -12.67 8.05
CA PHE A 260 10.23 -14.11 8.13
C PHE A 260 9.31 -14.76 9.15
N LEU A 261 8.69 -15.88 8.76
CA LEU A 261 7.96 -16.77 9.64
C LEU A 261 8.96 -17.71 10.30
N THR A 262 9.33 -17.42 11.54
CA THR A 262 10.01 -18.37 12.42
C THR A 262 8.98 -19.27 13.10
N GLU A 263 9.37 -20.47 13.51
CA GLU A 263 8.49 -21.41 14.23
C GLU A 263 7.83 -20.75 15.46
N GLU A 264 8.58 -19.91 16.19
CA GLU A 264 8.05 -19.13 17.32
C GLU A 264 6.93 -18.17 16.90
N LYS A 265 7.14 -17.39 15.82
CA LYS A 265 6.12 -16.46 15.31
C LYS A 265 4.89 -17.20 14.79
N ILE A 266 5.07 -18.34 14.15
CA ILE A 266 3.97 -19.19 13.68
C ILE A 266 3.13 -19.65 14.87
N ASN A 267 3.76 -20.18 15.93
CA ASN A 267 3.05 -20.66 17.12
C ASN A 267 2.28 -19.54 17.83
N VAL A 268 2.89 -18.36 18.00
CA VAL A 268 2.22 -17.20 18.60
C VAL A 268 1.04 -16.75 17.75
N MET A 269 1.21 -16.65 16.44
CA MET A 269 0.15 -16.17 15.56
C MET A 269 -0.98 -17.18 15.38
N GLN A 270 -0.68 -18.49 15.31
CA GLN A 270 -1.71 -19.54 15.27
C GLN A 270 -2.57 -19.57 16.54
N THR A 271 -2.00 -19.22 17.69
CA THR A 271 -2.76 -19.11 18.95
C THR A 271 -3.68 -17.87 18.95
N LEU A 272 -3.27 -16.78 18.30
CA LEU A 272 -4.02 -15.51 18.27
C LEU A 272 -5.05 -15.43 17.13
N LEU A 273 -4.80 -16.13 16.01
CA LEU A 273 -5.63 -16.12 14.80
C LEU A 273 -7.10 -16.48 15.04
N PRO A 274 -7.46 -17.53 15.81
CA PRO A 274 -8.86 -17.86 16.08
C PRO A 274 -9.61 -16.72 16.77
N GLY A 275 -8.96 -16.01 17.71
CA GLY A 275 -9.53 -14.87 18.42
C GLY A 275 -9.63 -13.61 17.56
N LEU A 276 -8.67 -13.40 16.65
CA LEU A 276 -8.65 -12.23 15.76
C LEU A 276 -9.64 -12.36 14.59
N LYS A 277 -9.75 -13.55 13.97
CA LYS A 277 -10.79 -13.82 12.96
C LYS A 277 -12.19 -13.69 13.56
N ALA A 278 -12.41 -14.19 14.78
CA ALA A 278 -13.68 -14.05 15.49
C ALA A 278 -14.05 -12.57 15.76
N ARG A 279 -13.08 -11.73 16.14
CA ARG A 279 -13.29 -10.28 16.38
C ARG A 279 -13.57 -9.49 15.09
N SER A 280 -12.88 -9.81 14.00
CA SER A 280 -13.13 -9.19 12.69
C SER A 280 -14.54 -9.56 12.17
N LEU A 281 -14.95 -10.83 12.33
CA LEU A 281 -16.29 -11.31 11.97
C LEU A 281 -17.41 -10.73 12.84
N SER A 282 -17.18 -10.48 14.14
CA SER A 282 -18.17 -9.83 15.01
C SER A 282 -18.35 -8.36 14.68
N MET A 283 -17.28 -7.64 14.33
CA MET A 283 -17.35 -6.25 13.89
C MET A 283 -18.18 -6.11 12.60
N VAL A 284 -18.04 -7.03 11.64
CA VAL A 284 -18.85 -7.02 10.39
C VAL A 284 -20.34 -7.38 10.63
N LYS A 285 -20.64 -8.18 11.67
CA LYS A 285 -22.04 -8.54 12.01
C LYS A 285 -22.79 -7.44 12.77
N GLU A 286 -22.12 -6.62 13.56
CA GLU A 286 -22.75 -5.46 14.21
C GLU A 286 -23.17 -4.39 13.17
N ASP A 287 -22.39 -4.22 12.10
CA ASP A 287 -22.72 -3.30 10.99
C ASP A 287 -23.92 -3.75 10.14
N SER A 288 -24.21 -5.06 10.07
CA SER A 288 -25.36 -5.59 9.29
C SER A 288 -26.63 -5.77 10.13
N SER A 289 -26.54 -5.84 11.45
CA SER A 289 -27.70 -5.94 12.35
C SER A 289 -28.32 -4.59 12.72
N SER A 290 -27.62 -3.48 12.47
CA SER A 290 -28.13 -2.11 12.69
C SER A 290 -29.05 -1.58 11.57
N LEU A 291 -29.30 -2.36 10.50
CA LEU A 291 -30.15 -1.97 9.35
C LEU A 291 -31.45 -2.78 9.20
N SER A 292 -31.86 -3.59 10.19
CA SER A 292 -33.12 -4.38 10.12
C SER A 292 -34.08 -4.18 11.30
N GLY A 293 -34.06 -3.00 11.93
CA GLY A 293 -34.94 -2.66 13.05
C GLY A 293 -35.74 -1.39 12.85
N SER A 294 -36.58 -1.30 11.80
CA SER A 294 -37.73 -0.39 11.82
C SER A 294 -39.00 -1.18 11.51
N SER A 295 -39.68 -1.58 12.58
CA SER A 295 -40.96 -2.26 12.54
C SER A 295 -42.04 -1.32 12.00
N LEU A 296 -42.77 -1.83 11.01
CA LEU A 296 -44.09 -1.34 10.64
C LEU A 296 -45.00 -1.27 11.88
N SER A 297 -45.62 -0.11 12.11
CA SER A 297 -46.84 0.00 12.91
C SER A 297 -47.90 0.74 12.11
N SER A 298 -48.78 -0.08 11.51
CA SER A 298 -50.21 0.10 11.26
C SER A 298 -50.80 1.53 11.28
N MET A 299 -51.11 2.06 10.09
CA MET A 299 -52.26 2.95 9.88
C MET A 299 -53.41 2.11 9.32
N THR A 300 -54.46 1.93 10.12
CA THR A 300 -55.75 1.38 9.68
C THR A 300 -56.70 2.56 9.44
N LEU A 301 -57.13 2.73 8.20
CA LEU A 301 -58.31 3.50 7.82
C LEU A 301 -59.55 2.64 8.10
N GLU A 302 -60.59 3.19 8.72
CA GLU A 302 -61.95 3.26 8.15
C GLU A 302 -62.97 3.89 9.13
N ASN A 303 -63.77 4.78 8.54
CA ASN A 303 -65.05 5.39 8.95
C ASN A 303 -65.09 6.44 10.07
#